data_AF-A0A7C7W5S8-F1
#
_entry.id   AF-A0A7C7W5S8-F1
#
_cell.length_a   1.000
_cell.length_b   1.000
_cell.length_c   1.000
_cell.angle_alpha   90.00
_cell.angle_beta   90.00
_cell.angle_gamma   90.00
#
_symmetry.space_group_name_H-M   'P 1'
#
loop_
_entity.id
_entity.type
_entity.pdbx_description
1 polymer ?
#
loop_
_entity_poly.entity_id
_entity_poly.type
_entity_poly.pdbx_seq_one_letter_code
_entity_poly.pdbx_strand_id
1 'polypeptide(L)'
;MDEITAAKLNQINAEFYQTFAAQFSDTRMRLQPGVRKILDSLGPEASLSILDLGCGNGELARDLARRRFRGAYLGLDFSDAL
;
A
#
# COMPACT_ATOMS: atom_id res chain seq x y z
N MET A 1 22.49 5.13 -10.83
CA MET A 1 22.48 5.93 -9.58
C MET A 1 23.64 5.44 -8.74
N ASP A 2 24.38 6.34 -8.11
CA ASP A 2 25.49 6.00 -7.21
C ASP A 2 24.96 5.26 -5.96
N GLU A 3 25.67 4.23 -5.49
CA GLU A 3 25.21 3.36 -4.38
C GLU A 3 25.08 4.13 -3.06
N ILE A 4 26.00 5.05 -2.79
CA ILE A 4 25.98 5.89 -1.59
C ILE A 4 24.73 6.78 -1.60
N THR A 5 24.43 7.36 -2.77
CA THR A 5 23.22 8.16 -2.98
C THR A 5 21.95 7.33 -2.74
N ALA A 6 21.87 6.12 -3.29
CA ALA A 6 20.72 5.24 -3.09
C ALA A 6 20.52 4.86 -1.62
N ALA A 7 21.60 4.47 -0.93
CA ALA A 7 21.56 4.15 0.48
C ALA A 7 21.09 5.35 1.32
N LYS A 8 21.58 6.55 1.01
CA LYS A 8 21.19 7.75 1.75
C LYS A 8 19.72 8.12 1.54
N LEU A 9 19.20 8.01 0.33
CA LEU A 9 17.79 8.24 0.04
C LEU A 9 16.88 7.23 0.76
N ASN A 10 17.27 5.96 0.78
CA ASN A 10 16.53 4.93 1.52
C ASN A 10 16.52 5.21 3.02
N GLN A 11 17.65 5.63 3.59
CA GLN A 11 17.72 6.01 5.01
C GLN A 11 16.79 7.19 5.32
N ILE A 12 16.83 8.25 4.51
CA ILE A 12 15.95 9.41 4.69
C ILE A 12 14.47 8.99 4.62
N ASN A 13 14.12 8.12 3.68
CA ASN A 13 12.76 7.61 3.56
C ASN A 13 12.34 6.78 4.78
N ALA A 14 13.23 5.93 5.30
CA ALA A 14 12.96 5.13 6.50
C ALA A 14 12.74 6.03 7.74
N GLU A 15 13.61 7.01 7.96
CA GLU A 15 13.49 7.97 9.07
C GLU A 15 12.19 8.79 8.96
N PHE A 16 11.80 9.16 7.74
CA PHE A 16 10.54 9.86 7.48
C PHE A 16 9.33 9.04 7.92
N TYR A 17 9.21 7.79 7.46
CA TYR A 17 8.06 6.95 7.83
C TYR A 17 8.09 6.56 9.30
N GLN A 18 9.25 6.30 9.90
CA GLN A 18 9.33 6.02 11.34
C GLN A 18 8.78 7.19 12.19
N THR A 19 9.01 8.42 11.76
CA THR A 19 8.67 9.61 12.55
C THR A 19 7.28 10.17 12.21
N PHE A 20 6.89 10.14 10.94
CA PHE A 20 5.74 10.88 10.44
C PHE A 20 4.67 10.03 9.77
N ALA A 21 4.82 8.70 9.70
CA ALA A 21 3.91 7.84 8.94
C ALA A 21 2.44 8.03 9.31
N ALA A 22 2.08 7.98 10.60
CA ALA A 22 0.70 8.13 11.05
C ALA A 22 0.07 9.45 10.54
N GLN A 23 0.69 10.59 10.88
CA GLN A 23 0.21 11.92 10.46
C GLN A 23 0.20 12.10 8.94
N PHE A 24 1.20 11.56 8.25
CA PHE A 24 1.30 11.63 6.80
C PHE A 24 0.19 10.80 6.13
N SER A 25 -0.14 9.65 6.71
CA SER A 25 -1.15 8.72 6.21
C SER A 25 -2.58 9.18 6.47
N ASP A 26 -2.84 9.92 7.56
CA ASP A 26 -4.16 10.46 7.93
C ASP A 26 -4.74 11.36 6.84
N THR A 27 -3.89 12.07 6.10
CA THR A 27 -4.33 12.94 5.00
C THR A 27 -4.63 12.17 3.70
N ARG A 28 -4.37 10.85 3.68
CA ARG A 28 -4.39 10.00 2.47
C ARG A 28 -5.26 8.74 2.61
N MET A 29 -6.26 8.78 3.49
CA MET A 29 -7.21 7.67 3.76
C MET A 29 -8.20 7.37 2.62
N ARG A 30 -7.78 7.46 1.35
CA ARG A 30 -8.65 7.15 0.21
C ARG A 30 -7.90 6.32 -0.81
N LEU A 31 -8.51 5.19 -1.17
CA LEU A 31 -8.05 4.39 -2.30
C LEU A 31 -8.01 5.24 -3.58
N GLN A 32 -6.88 5.22 -4.26
CA GLN A 32 -6.69 6.04 -5.45
C GLN A 32 -7.62 5.58 -6.59
N PRO A 33 -8.22 6.51 -7.37
CA PRO A 33 -9.14 6.15 -8.45
C PRO A 33 -8.55 5.20 -9.49
N GLY A 34 -7.24 5.28 -9.75
CA GLY A 34 -6.55 4.37 -10.67
C GLY A 34 -6.57 2.91 -10.20
N VAL A 35 -6.38 2.67 -8.91
CA VAL A 35 -6.43 1.31 -8.34
C VAL A 35 -7.82 0.72 -8.48
N ARG A 36 -8.86 1.52 -8.21
CA ARG A 36 -10.25 1.10 -8.39
C ARG A 36 -10.54 0.67 -9.83
N LYS A 37 -10.11 1.47 -10.82
CA LYS A 37 -10.26 1.13 -12.25
C LYS A 37 -9.57 -0.18 -12.62
N ILE A 38 -8.37 -0.42 -12.07
CA ILE A 38 -7.65 -1.67 -12.30
C ILE A 38 -8.46 -2.84 -11.72
N LEU A 39 -8.88 -2.77 -10.46
CA LEU A 39 -9.69 -3.83 -9.82
C LEU A 39 -10.95 -4.15 -10.62
N ASP A 40 -11.64 -3.13 -11.12
CA ASP A 40 -12.87 -3.28 -11.92
C ASP A 40 -12.59 -3.92 -13.30
N SER A 41 -11.34 -3.91 -13.77
CA SER A 41 -10.91 -4.51 -15.04
C SER A 41 -10.32 -5.93 -14.90
N LEU A 42 -10.06 -6.39 -13.67
CA LEU A 42 -9.51 -7.71 -13.44
C LEU A 42 -10.59 -8.79 -13.64
N GLY A 43 -10.14 -10.01 -13.96
CA GLY A 43 -11.00 -11.17 -14.15
C GLY A 43 -11.70 -11.62 -12.85
N PRO A 44 -12.29 -12.83 -12.83
CA PRO A 44 -13.05 -13.33 -11.69
C PRO A 44 -12.27 -13.24 -10.37
N GLU A 45 -12.82 -12.54 -9.38
CA GLU A 45 -12.12 -12.21 -8.13
C GLU A 45 -11.57 -13.43 -7.39
N ALA A 46 -12.28 -14.56 -7.43
CA ALA A 46 -11.87 -15.80 -6.75
C ALA A 46 -10.55 -16.40 -7.29
N SER A 47 -10.09 -15.98 -8.47
CA SER A 47 -8.81 -16.40 -9.06
C SER A 47 -7.67 -15.40 -8.85
N LEU A 48 -7.94 -14.25 -8.22
CA LEU A 48 -6.96 -13.19 -8.07
C LEU A 48 -6.16 -13.36 -6.78
N SER A 49 -4.85 -13.13 -6.89
CA SER A 49 -3.93 -13.01 -5.76
C SER A 49 -3.26 -11.63 -5.84
N ILE A 50 -3.54 -10.78 -4.85
CA ILE A 50 -3.07 -9.39 -4.79
C ILE A 50 -1.96 -9.28 -3.75
N LEU A 51 -0.82 -8.73 -4.15
CA LEU A 51 0.26 -8.31 -3.26
C LEU A 51 0.30 -6.77 -3.24
N ASP A 52 0.13 -6.18 -2.06
CA ASP A 52 0.15 -4.73 -1.84
C ASP A 52 1.41 -4.35 -1.05
N LEU A 53 2.40 -3.76 -1.73
CA LEU A 53 3.69 -3.37 -1.16
C LEU A 53 3.67 -1.87 -0.80
N GLY A 54 3.98 -1.57 0.45
CA GLY A 54 3.75 -0.23 1.00
C GLY A 54 2.25 0.00 1.24
N CYS A 55 1.56 -0.99 1.82
CA CYS A 55 0.10 -0.95 1.97
C CYS A 55 -0.39 0.15 2.92
N GLY A 56 0.51 0.76 3.71
CA GLY A 56 0.22 1.78 4.70
C GLY A 56 -0.96 1.40 5.59
N ASN A 57 -1.94 2.31 5.70
CA ASN A 57 -3.18 2.10 6.48
C ASN A 57 -4.10 0.97 5.97
N GLY A 58 -3.72 0.27 4.89
CA GLY A 58 -4.49 -0.85 4.34
C GLY A 58 -5.75 -0.40 3.61
N GLU A 59 -5.76 0.77 2.98
CA GLU A 59 -6.96 1.28 2.27
C GLU A 59 -7.44 0.34 1.16
N LEU A 60 -6.51 -0.35 0.47
CA LEU A 60 -6.86 -1.38 -0.50
C LEU A 60 -7.52 -2.58 0.17
N ALA A 61 -6.94 -3.12 1.25
CA ALA A 61 -7.51 -4.22 2.02
C ALA A 61 -8.94 -3.89 2.50
N ARG A 62 -9.15 -2.67 3.02
CA ARG A 62 -10.47 -2.18 3.45
C ARG A 62 -11.46 -2.12 2.28
N ASP A 63 -11.02 -1.67 1.10
CA ASP A 63 -11.87 -1.63 -0.09
C ASP A 63 -12.23 -3.02 -0.60
N LEU A 64 -11.27 -3.95 -0.64
CA LEU A 64 -11.50 -5.35 -1.00
C LEU A 64 -12.46 -6.03 -0.03
N ALA A 65 -12.33 -5.78 1.28
CA ALA A 65 -13.25 -6.28 2.28
C ALA A 65 -14.68 -5.75 2.06
N ARG A 66 -14.84 -4.45 1.78
CA ARG A 66 -16.16 -3.84 1.46
C ARG A 66 -16.79 -4.44 0.19
N ARG A 67 -15.98 -4.79 -0.80
CA ARG A 67 -16.42 -5.47 -2.04
C ARG A 67 -16.76 -6.94 -1.83
N ARG A 68 -16.43 -7.51 -0.67
CA ARG A 68 -16.49 -8.96 -0.41
C ARG A 68 -15.62 -9.75 -1.38
N PHE A 69 -14.43 -9.21 -1.65
CA PHE A 69 -13.43 -9.82 -2.51
C PHE A 69 -13.16 -11.26 -2.09
N ARG A 70 -13.14 -12.17 -3.07
CA ARG A 70 -13.02 -13.62 -2.83
C ARG A 70 -11.64 -14.21 -3.15
N GLY A 71 -10.71 -13.39 -3.62
CA GLY A 71 -9.34 -13.80 -3.91
C GLY A 71 -8.43 -13.75 -2.67
N ALA A 72 -7.15 -13.97 -2.90
CA ALA A 72 -6.11 -13.81 -1.88
C ALA A 72 -5.57 -12.38 -1.87
N TYR A 73 -5.25 -11.87 -0.68
CA TYR A 73 -4.63 -10.57 -0.48
C TYR A 73 -3.51 -10.67 0.57
N LEU A 74 -2.34 -10.13 0.27
CA LEU A 74 -1.24 -9.94 1.21
C LEU A 74 -0.78 -8.49 1.14
N GLY A 75 -0.87 -7.77 2.26
CA GLY A 75 -0.30 -6.44 2.41
C GLY A 75 1.00 -6.52 3.20
N LEU A 76 2.02 -5.78 2.77
CA LEU A 76 3.28 -5.62 3.47
C LEU A 76 3.66 -4.13 3.50
N ASP A 77 3.94 -3.62 4.68
CA ASP A 77 4.58 -2.31 4.86
C ASP A 77 5.78 -2.49 5.78
N PHE A 78 6.80 -1.66 5.59
CA PHE A 78 7.98 -1.67 6.46
C PHE A 78 7.80 -0.73 7.67
N SER A 79 6.76 0.09 7.66
CA SER A 79 6.47 1.08 8.69
C SER A 79 5.60 0.46 9.78
N ASP A 80 6.19 0.05 10.90
CA ASP A 80 5.45 -0.50 12.05
C ASP A 80 4.43 0.49 12.66
N ALA A 81 4.57 1.78 12.36
CA ALA A 81 3.73 2.86 12.90
C ALA A 81 2.36 3.01 12.21
N LEU A 82 2.01 2.12 11.26
CA LEU A 82 0.79 2.17 10.43
C LEU A 82 -0.11 0.93 10.60
#